data_AF-A0A1D9NZ52-F1
#
_entry.id   AF-A0A1D9NZ52-F1
#
_cell.length_a   1.000
_cell.length_b   1.000
_cell.length_c   1.000
_cell.angle_alpha   90.00
_cell.angle_beta   90.00
_cell.angle_gamma   90.00
#
_symmetry.space_group_name_H-M   'P 1'
#
loop_
_entity.id
_entity.type
_entity.pdbx_description
1 polymer ?
#
loop_
_entity_poly.entity_id
_entity_poly.type
_entity_poly.pdbx_seq_one_letter_code
_entity_poly.pdbx_strand_id
1 'polypeptide(L)'
;MQKANKKSIIGLIIFSCFLIIAATCGKILSRFVYEDHLDEPLITVDDSEITLREFGYYIYLVEEFVQDQALLYDPENPKHWWNTHFSAGLDSQFVCDYAKKYAVNSCISDEIYYKKALSDGVVLSSEEEKQAIAEAEMILNSMNGYQLAKTGVDKNILINMRIKQTIARKYSNNLAKVLNFTGYADPPEKLMNWDGAYYQENILPGHSVITNDKVLDKIMLGTITVNYQ
;
A
#
# COMPACT_ATOMS: atom_id res chain seq x y z
N MET A 1 -27.40 3.45 58.20
CA MET A 1 -26.89 3.63 56.81
C MET A 1 -27.74 2.79 55.87
N GLN A 2 -28.59 3.48 55.10
CA GLN A 2 -29.87 2.99 54.57
C GLN A 2 -29.73 2.19 53.26
N LYS A 3 -30.60 1.19 53.10
CA LYS A 3 -30.80 0.36 51.88
C LYS A 3 -30.82 1.15 50.57
N ALA A 4 -31.22 2.43 50.59
CA ALA A 4 -31.25 3.32 49.44
C ALA A 4 -29.85 3.56 48.84
N ASN A 5 -28.83 3.82 49.68
CA ASN A 5 -27.45 4.04 49.20
C ASN A 5 -26.87 2.76 48.57
N LYS A 6 -27.24 1.57 49.08
CA LYS A 6 -26.80 0.29 48.51
C LYS A 6 -27.41 0.04 47.13
N LYS A 7 -28.69 0.41 46.91
CA LYS A 7 -29.33 0.31 45.58
C LYS A 7 -28.73 1.29 44.58
N SER A 8 -28.42 2.52 44.99
CA SER A 8 -27.76 3.51 44.13
C SER A 8 -26.33 3.10 43.76
N ILE A 9 -25.56 2.54 44.71
CA ILE A 9 -24.22 1.99 44.44
C ILE A 9 -24.30 0.80 43.48
N ILE A 10 -25.24 -0.12 43.68
CA ILE A 10 -25.45 -1.26 42.77
C ILE A 10 -25.86 -0.77 41.37
N GLY A 11 -26.74 0.23 41.26
CA GLY A 11 -27.13 0.83 39.99
C GLY A 11 -25.96 1.48 39.25
N LEU A 12 -25.08 2.17 39.98
CA LEU A 12 -23.88 2.79 39.41
C LEU A 12 -22.89 1.74 38.87
N ILE A 13 -22.68 0.65 39.61
CA ILE A 13 -21.83 -0.47 39.18
C ILE A 13 -22.39 -1.11 37.90
N ILE A 14 -23.69 -1.38 37.84
CA ILE A 14 -24.32 -1.99 36.66
C ILE A 14 -24.18 -1.07 35.44
N PHE A 15 -24.39 0.25 35.61
CA PHE A 15 -24.23 1.22 34.53
C PHE A 15 -22.77 1.31 34.05
N SER A 16 -21.80 1.31 34.96
CA SER A 16 -20.38 1.28 34.59
C SER A 16 -20.00 -0.02 33.88
N CYS A 17 -20.48 -1.18 34.33
CA CYS A 17 -20.30 -2.45 33.63
C CYS A 17 -20.93 -2.42 32.23
N PHE A 18 -22.12 -1.84 32.08
CA PHE A 18 -22.79 -1.67 30.80
C PHE A 18 -21.98 -0.79 29.84
N LEU A 19 -21.43 0.34 30.31
CA LEU A 19 -20.56 1.20 29.49
C LEU A 19 -19.28 0.48 29.05
N ILE A 20 -18.68 -0.31 29.93
CA ILE A 20 -17.49 -1.11 29.59
C ILE A 20 -17.84 -2.14 28.52
N ILE A 21 -18.96 -2.87 28.68
CA ILE A 21 -19.44 -3.86 27.70
C ILE A 21 -19.78 -3.19 26.37
N ALA A 22 -20.46 -2.04 26.38
CA ALA A 22 -20.78 -1.30 25.17
C ALA A 22 -19.51 -0.82 24.45
N ALA A 23 -18.50 -0.36 25.19
CA ALA A 23 -17.21 0.05 24.62
C ALA A 23 -16.41 -1.14 24.07
N THR A 24 -16.38 -2.29 24.74
CA THR A 24 -15.71 -3.50 24.23
C THR A 24 -16.46 -4.09 23.05
N CYS A 25 -17.80 -4.18 23.09
CA CYS A 25 -18.60 -4.58 21.94
C CYS A 25 -18.40 -3.62 20.77
N GLY A 26 -18.38 -2.31 21.01
CA GLY A 26 -18.07 -1.32 19.98
C GLY A 26 -16.71 -1.55 19.33
N LYS A 27 -15.66 -1.81 20.13
CA LYS A 27 -14.31 -2.13 19.62
C LYS A 27 -14.24 -3.45 18.86
N ILE A 28 -14.98 -4.48 19.29
CA ILE A 28 -15.03 -5.79 18.63
C ILE A 28 -15.77 -5.66 17.29
N LEU A 29 -16.90 -4.95 17.27
CA LEU A 29 -17.68 -4.70 16.07
C LEU A 29 -16.96 -3.77 15.07
N SER A 30 -16.05 -2.92 15.56
CA SER A 30 -15.22 -2.04 14.72
C SER A 30 -13.85 -2.63 14.39
N ARG A 31 -13.61 -3.92 14.64
CA ARG A 31 -12.31 -4.54 14.34
C ARG A 31 -12.17 -4.63 12.82
N PHE A 32 -11.14 -3.99 12.29
CA PHE A 32 -10.77 -4.12 10.88
C PHE A 32 -10.23 -5.53 10.63
N VAL A 33 -10.82 -6.23 9.67
CA VAL A 33 -10.36 -7.53 9.16
C VAL A 33 -10.00 -7.32 7.70
N TYR A 34 -8.71 -7.36 7.38
CA TYR A 34 -8.21 -7.03 6.05
C TYR A 34 -8.93 -7.80 4.94
N GLU A 35 -9.15 -9.10 5.17
CA GLU A 35 -9.77 -10.00 4.20
C GLU A 35 -11.23 -9.66 3.86
N ASP A 36 -11.94 -8.99 4.77
CA ASP A 36 -13.34 -8.58 4.55
C ASP A 36 -13.46 -7.40 3.56
N HIS A 37 -12.35 -6.72 3.26
CA HIS A 37 -12.30 -5.51 2.43
C HIS A 37 -11.58 -5.73 1.09
N LEU A 38 -11.21 -6.97 0.75
CA LEU A 38 -10.38 -7.27 -0.43
C LEU A 38 -10.94 -6.71 -1.75
N ASP A 39 -12.24 -6.81 -1.94
CA ASP A 39 -12.90 -6.38 -3.17
C ASP A 39 -13.40 -4.93 -3.11
N GLU A 40 -13.13 -4.21 -2.02
CA GLU A 40 -13.45 -2.78 -1.93
C GLU A 40 -12.45 -1.95 -2.74
N PRO A 41 -12.92 -0.93 -3.50
CA PRO A 41 -12.04 0.06 -4.09
C PRO A 41 -11.21 0.75 -3.01
N LEU A 42 -9.89 0.72 -3.16
CA LEU A 42 -8.93 1.36 -2.27
C LEU A 42 -8.41 2.67 -2.85
N ILE A 43 -8.08 2.66 -4.14
CA ILE A 43 -7.51 3.81 -4.86
C ILE A 43 -8.26 3.94 -6.19
N THR A 44 -8.71 5.15 -6.51
CA THR A 44 -9.28 5.48 -7.82
C THR A 44 -8.41 6.52 -8.50
N VAL A 45 -7.98 6.24 -9.74
CA VAL A 45 -7.20 7.15 -10.59
C VAL A 45 -7.99 7.45 -11.87
N ASP A 46 -8.50 8.67 -11.94
CA ASP A 46 -9.56 9.13 -12.84
C ASP A 46 -10.80 8.22 -12.77
N ASP A 47 -10.96 7.31 -13.73
CA ASP A 47 -12.06 6.34 -13.87
C ASP A 47 -11.63 4.89 -13.59
N SER A 48 -10.35 4.65 -13.27
CA SER A 48 -9.84 3.33 -12.90
C SER A 48 -9.93 3.12 -11.39
N GLU A 49 -10.67 2.09 -10.97
CA GLU A 49 -10.69 1.65 -9.57
C GLU A 49 -9.68 0.50 -9.37
N ILE A 50 -8.90 0.60 -8.28
CA ILE A 50 -7.95 -0.42 -7.83
C ILE A 50 -8.45 -0.93 -6.48
N THR A 51 -8.77 -2.21 -6.43
CA THR A 51 -9.26 -2.89 -5.22
C THR A 51 -8.15 -3.11 -4.20
N LEU A 52 -8.51 -3.35 -2.94
CA LEU A 52 -7.52 -3.74 -1.92
C LEU A 52 -6.78 -5.03 -2.29
N ARG A 53 -7.44 -5.96 -2.98
CA ARG A 53 -6.86 -7.21 -3.50
C ARG A 53 -5.76 -6.92 -4.51
N GLU A 54 -6.03 -6.06 -5.50
CA GLU A 54 -5.02 -5.65 -6.50
C GLU A 54 -3.88 -4.86 -5.85
N PHE A 55 -4.20 -3.97 -4.90
CA PHE A 55 -3.19 -3.26 -4.12
C PHE A 55 -2.34 -4.20 -3.24
N GLY A 56 -2.86 -5.39 -2.90
CA GLY A 56 -2.13 -6.48 -2.25
C GLY A 56 -0.83 -6.85 -2.96
N TYR A 57 -0.74 -6.66 -4.28
CA TYR A 57 0.51 -6.79 -5.05
C TYR A 57 1.60 -5.82 -4.55
N TYR A 58 1.26 -4.54 -4.38
CA TYR A 58 2.19 -3.52 -3.89
C TYR A 58 2.54 -3.72 -2.42
N ILE A 59 1.56 -4.13 -1.60
CA ILE A 59 1.80 -4.48 -0.19
C ILE A 59 2.85 -5.58 -0.09
N TYR A 60 2.66 -6.68 -0.83
CA TYR A 60 3.61 -7.80 -0.79
C TYR A 60 5.02 -7.38 -1.20
N LEU A 61 5.17 -6.72 -2.36
CA LEU A 61 6.49 -6.34 -2.87
C LEU A 61 7.24 -5.39 -1.92
N VAL A 62 6.53 -4.42 -1.35
CA VAL A 62 7.14 -3.45 -0.45
C VAL A 62 7.45 -4.09 0.91
N GLU A 63 6.56 -4.92 1.44
CA GLU A 63 6.84 -5.62 2.69
C GLU A 63 7.97 -6.63 2.56
N GLU A 64 8.04 -7.40 1.48
CA GLU A 64 9.15 -8.31 1.21
C GLU A 64 10.48 -7.54 1.16
N PHE A 65 10.56 -6.47 0.37
CA PHE A 65 11.77 -5.66 0.23
C PHE A 65 12.25 -5.05 1.56
N VAL A 66 11.33 -4.44 2.33
CA VAL A 66 11.69 -3.83 3.62
C VAL A 66 11.95 -4.89 4.69
N GLN A 67 11.32 -6.06 4.60
CA GLN A 67 11.57 -7.18 5.50
C GLN A 67 12.97 -7.76 5.32
N ASP A 68 13.47 -7.85 4.08
CA ASP A 68 14.86 -8.26 3.83
C ASP A 68 15.86 -7.30 4.49
N GLN A 69 15.58 -6.00 4.46
CA GLN A 69 16.37 -4.99 5.18
C GLN A 69 16.25 -5.15 6.69
N ALA A 70 15.03 -5.41 7.19
CA ALA A 70 14.76 -5.62 8.60
C ALA A 70 15.52 -6.82 9.17
N LEU A 71 15.53 -7.93 8.43
CA LEU A 71 16.25 -9.16 8.78
C LEU A 71 17.77 -8.98 8.75
N LEU A 72 18.28 -8.13 7.86
CA LEU A 72 19.69 -7.77 7.84
C LEU A 72 20.08 -6.87 9.02
N TYR A 73 19.18 -5.98 9.45
CA TYR A 73 19.40 -5.05 10.55
C TYR A 73 19.30 -5.73 11.93
N ASP A 74 18.22 -6.45 12.18
CA ASP A 74 17.92 -7.16 13.43
C ASP A 74 17.17 -8.47 13.13
N PRO A 75 17.89 -9.59 12.89
CA PRO A 75 17.25 -10.85 12.49
C PRO A 75 16.37 -11.45 13.58
N GLU A 76 16.65 -11.16 14.86
CA GLU A 76 15.89 -11.68 16.00
C GLU A 76 14.60 -10.88 16.24
N ASN A 77 14.61 -9.58 15.90
CA ASN A 77 13.43 -8.72 16.00
C ASN A 77 13.28 -7.76 14.82
N PRO A 78 12.85 -8.24 13.63
CA PRO A 78 12.71 -7.41 12.44
C PRO A 78 11.72 -6.25 12.62
N LYS A 79 10.74 -6.38 13.53
CA LYS A 79 9.80 -5.30 13.86
C LYS A 79 10.49 -4.04 14.39
N HIS A 80 11.69 -4.18 14.97
CA HIS A 80 12.46 -3.02 15.41
C HIS A 80 12.78 -2.09 14.24
N TRP A 81 13.20 -2.65 13.09
CA TRP A 81 13.42 -1.88 11.87
C TRP A 81 12.13 -1.22 11.38
N TRP A 82 11.04 -1.97 11.29
CA TRP A 82 9.73 -1.44 10.87
C TRP A 82 9.22 -0.26 11.72
N ASN A 83 9.59 -0.23 13.00
CA ASN A 83 9.24 0.84 13.94
C ASN A 83 10.37 1.87 14.14
N THR A 84 11.43 1.81 13.32
CA THR A 84 12.50 2.80 13.34
C THR A 84 12.00 4.10 12.72
N HIS A 85 12.25 5.21 13.41
CA HIS A 85 11.92 6.55 12.96
C HIS A 85 13.17 7.24 12.39
N PHE A 86 13.15 7.56 11.10
CA PHE A 86 14.23 8.31 10.48
C PHE A 86 14.05 9.80 10.72
N SER A 87 15.11 10.47 11.16
CA SER A 87 15.13 11.92 11.32
C SER A 87 15.66 12.57 10.05
N ALA A 88 14.77 13.18 9.27
CA ALA A 88 15.07 13.84 8.00
C ALA A 88 14.40 15.22 7.91
N GLY A 89 14.35 15.96 9.04
CA GLY A 89 13.69 17.26 9.09
C GLY A 89 12.17 17.11 8.93
N LEU A 90 11.57 17.84 7.98
CA LEU A 90 10.13 17.77 7.69
C LEU A 90 9.70 16.40 7.14
N ASP A 91 10.63 15.62 6.59
CA ASP A 91 10.35 14.29 6.01
C ASP A 91 10.58 13.14 7.01
N SER A 92 10.72 13.47 8.31
CA SER A 92 10.89 12.47 9.36
C SER A 92 9.63 11.61 9.49
N GLN A 93 9.79 10.29 9.45
CA GLN A 93 8.69 9.34 9.52
C GLN A 93 9.18 7.95 9.94
N PHE A 94 8.25 7.07 10.32
CA PHE A 94 8.55 5.66 10.55
C PHE A 94 8.78 4.90 9.23
N VAL A 95 9.58 3.83 9.29
CA VAL A 95 9.78 2.92 8.15
C VAL A 95 8.45 2.39 7.61
N CYS A 96 7.52 1.99 8.48
CA CYS A 96 6.20 1.51 8.08
C CYS A 96 5.36 2.57 7.36
N ASP A 97 5.42 3.83 7.79
CA ASP A 97 4.72 4.94 7.16
C ASP A 97 5.31 5.25 5.78
N TYR A 98 6.65 5.27 5.68
CA TYR A 98 7.33 5.45 4.40
C TYR A 98 7.03 4.31 3.43
N ALA A 99 7.05 3.06 3.89
CA ALA A 99 6.70 1.88 3.09
C ALA A 99 5.26 1.99 2.56
N LYS A 100 4.31 2.39 3.40
CA LYS A 100 2.92 2.62 2.99
C LYS A 100 2.81 3.73 1.94
N LYS A 101 3.47 4.87 2.18
CA LYS A 101 3.54 6.00 1.24
C LYS A 101 4.10 5.55 -0.11
N TYR A 102 5.20 4.78 -0.10
CA TYR A 102 5.82 4.25 -1.29
C TYR A 102 4.87 3.30 -2.05
N ALA A 103 4.20 2.37 -1.36
CA ALA A 103 3.26 1.44 -1.98
C ALA A 103 2.10 2.18 -2.65
N VAL A 104 1.46 3.12 -1.94
CA VAL A 104 0.34 3.92 -2.44
C VAL A 104 0.76 4.75 -3.65
N ASN A 105 1.85 5.50 -3.53
CA ASN A 105 2.27 6.41 -4.59
C ASN A 105 2.82 5.67 -5.81
N SER A 106 3.49 4.52 -5.63
CA SER A 106 3.92 3.68 -6.74
C SER A 106 2.71 3.10 -7.50
N CYS A 107 1.68 2.67 -6.78
CA CYS A 107 0.44 2.19 -7.38
C CYS A 107 -0.25 3.29 -8.22
N ILE A 108 -0.37 4.50 -7.66
CA ILE A 108 -0.94 5.65 -8.38
C ILE A 108 -0.10 6.02 -9.60
N SER A 109 1.23 6.14 -9.45
CA SER A 109 2.10 6.51 -10.58
C SER A 109 2.08 5.47 -11.68
N ASP A 110 2.07 4.18 -11.32
CA ASP A 110 2.00 3.08 -12.28
C ASP A 110 0.68 3.14 -13.05
N GLU A 111 -0.45 3.38 -12.38
CA GLU A 111 -1.76 3.51 -13.05
C GLU A 111 -1.79 4.71 -14.00
N ILE A 112 -1.30 5.88 -13.57
CA ILE A 112 -1.21 7.09 -14.41
C ILE A 112 -0.38 6.81 -15.67
N TYR A 113 0.83 6.29 -15.49
CA TYR A 113 1.71 6.00 -16.63
C TYR A 113 1.18 4.90 -17.52
N TYR A 114 0.55 3.87 -16.96
CA TYR A 114 -0.11 2.82 -17.72
C TYR A 114 -1.20 3.39 -18.62
N LYS A 115 -2.12 4.20 -18.09
CA LYS A 115 -3.20 4.80 -18.88
C LYS A 115 -2.68 5.72 -19.98
N LYS A 116 -1.66 6.54 -19.67
CA LYS A 116 -0.99 7.38 -20.68
C LYS A 116 -0.30 6.53 -21.75
N ALA A 117 0.37 5.44 -21.36
CA ALA A 117 0.97 4.50 -22.30
C ALA A 117 -0.07 3.89 -23.25
N LEU A 118 -1.22 3.46 -22.73
CA LEU A 118 -2.31 2.96 -23.56
C LEU A 118 -2.85 4.00 -24.54
N SER A 119 -3.05 5.24 -24.07
CA SER A 119 -3.47 6.37 -24.91
C SER A 119 -2.48 6.65 -26.05
N ASP A 120 -1.19 6.50 -25.78
CA ASP A 120 -0.11 6.73 -26.75
C ASP A 120 0.21 5.47 -27.58
N GLY A 121 -0.53 4.38 -27.41
CA GLY A 121 -0.34 3.12 -28.15
C GLY A 121 0.94 2.36 -27.79
N VAL A 122 1.52 2.61 -26.62
CA VAL A 122 2.71 1.92 -26.14
C VAL A 122 2.32 0.53 -25.63
N VAL A 123 2.93 -0.49 -26.24
CA VAL A 123 2.74 -1.90 -25.88
C VAL A 123 4.06 -2.57 -25.53
N LEU A 124 3.99 -3.69 -24.82
CA LEU A 124 5.13 -4.58 -24.64
C LEU A 124 5.38 -5.35 -25.95
N SER A 125 6.65 -5.56 -26.25
CA SER A 125 7.06 -6.59 -27.19
C SER A 125 6.77 -7.97 -26.61
N SER A 126 6.70 -8.99 -27.47
CA SER A 126 6.46 -10.37 -27.01
C SER A 126 7.53 -10.88 -26.03
N GLU A 127 8.75 -10.35 -26.08
CA GLU A 127 9.80 -10.73 -25.13
C GLU A 127 9.60 -10.05 -23.78
N GLU A 128 9.30 -8.74 -23.76
CA GLU A 128 8.99 -8.01 -22.53
C GLU A 128 7.75 -8.59 -21.83
N GLU A 129 6.73 -8.99 -22.59
CA GLU A 129 5.53 -9.63 -22.05
C GLU A 129 5.83 -10.99 -21.41
N LYS A 130 6.60 -11.85 -22.10
CA LYS A 130 7.05 -13.14 -21.53
C LYS A 130 7.85 -12.94 -20.25
N GLN A 131 8.75 -11.95 -20.24
CA GLN A 131 9.54 -11.62 -19.07
C GLN A 131 8.63 -11.17 -17.91
N ALA A 132 7.68 -10.28 -18.16
CA ALA A 132 6.73 -9.83 -17.13
C ALA A 132 5.90 -10.99 -16.55
N ILE A 133 5.46 -11.92 -17.39
CA ILE A 133 4.74 -13.12 -16.94
C ILE A 133 5.66 -14.02 -16.08
N ALA A 134 6.89 -14.26 -16.52
CA ALA A 134 7.85 -15.06 -15.75
C ALA A 134 8.15 -14.43 -14.39
N GLU A 135 8.28 -13.10 -14.33
CA GLU A 135 8.46 -12.35 -13.08
C GLU A 135 7.24 -12.45 -12.16
N ALA A 136 6.01 -12.39 -12.70
CA ALA A 136 4.80 -12.61 -11.93
C ALA A 136 4.71 -14.05 -11.38
N GLU A 137 5.14 -15.05 -12.14
CA GLU A 137 5.21 -16.44 -11.68
C GLU A 137 6.28 -16.64 -10.60
N MET A 138 7.41 -15.95 -10.70
CA MET A 138 8.42 -15.93 -9.64
C MET A 138 7.86 -15.34 -8.34
N ILE A 139 7.15 -14.21 -8.42
CA ILE A 139 6.46 -13.62 -7.25
C ILE A 139 5.50 -14.64 -6.64
N LEU A 140 4.64 -15.25 -7.45
CA LEU A 140 3.68 -16.25 -6.98
C LEU A 140 4.37 -17.43 -6.25
N ASN A 141 5.50 -17.90 -6.77
CA ASN A 141 6.26 -19.01 -6.19
C ASN A 141 7.01 -18.63 -4.90
N SER A 142 7.34 -17.35 -4.72
CA SER A 142 7.94 -16.84 -3.49
C SER A 142 6.91 -16.62 -2.37
N MET A 143 5.67 -16.33 -2.72
CA MET A 143 4.59 -16.14 -1.75
C MET A 143 4.22 -17.45 -1.05
N ASN A 144 4.19 -17.41 0.29
CA ASN A 144 3.66 -18.53 1.09
C ASN A 144 2.13 -18.49 1.18
N GLY A 145 1.53 -19.60 1.65
CA GLY A 145 0.07 -19.73 1.73
C GLY A 145 -0.62 -18.68 2.62
N TYR A 146 0.06 -18.17 3.65
CA TYR A 146 -0.49 -17.08 4.47
C TYR A 146 -0.53 -15.77 3.67
N GLN A 147 0.54 -15.42 2.96
CA GLN A 147 0.63 -14.21 2.14
C GLN A 147 -0.44 -14.20 1.05
N LEU A 148 -0.63 -15.33 0.36
CA LEU A 148 -1.69 -15.50 -0.64
C LEU A 148 -3.08 -15.37 -0.03
N ALA A 149 -3.33 -16.02 1.12
CA ALA A 149 -4.62 -15.93 1.79
C ALA A 149 -4.93 -14.52 2.30
N LYS A 150 -3.93 -13.81 2.85
CA LYS A 150 -4.11 -12.45 3.36
C LYS A 150 -4.35 -11.42 2.28
N THR A 151 -3.51 -11.40 1.25
CA THR A 151 -3.64 -10.43 0.16
C THR A 151 -4.80 -10.77 -0.77
N GLY A 152 -5.19 -12.04 -0.84
CA GLY A 152 -6.22 -12.52 -1.74
C GLY A 152 -5.81 -12.47 -3.22
N VAL A 153 -4.54 -12.20 -3.54
CA VAL A 153 -4.04 -12.20 -4.91
C VAL A 153 -3.99 -13.62 -5.47
N ASP A 154 -4.29 -13.74 -6.75
CA ASP A 154 -4.12 -14.97 -7.51
C ASP A 154 -3.13 -14.76 -8.66
N LYS A 155 -2.85 -15.85 -9.40
CA LYS A 155 -1.94 -15.81 -10.54
C LYS A 155 -2.32 -14.76 -11.59
N ASN A 156 -3.62 -14.59 -11.87
CA ASN A 156 -4.08 -13.66 -12.89
C ASN A 156 -3.89 -12.22 -12.44
N ILE A 157 -4.19 -11.92 -11.18
CA ILE A 157 -3.96 -10.60 -10.57
C ILE A 157 -2.47 -10.27 -10.62
N LEU A 158 -1.59 -11.19 -10.18
CA LEU A 158 -0.14 -10.97 -10.21
C LEU A 158 0.38 -10.69 -11.62
N ILE A 159 -0.07 -11.46 -12.63
CA ILE A 159 0.30 -11.23 -14.03
C ILE A 159 -0.19 -9.87 -14.51
N ASN A 160 -1.46 -9.53 -14.28
CA ASN A 160 -2.05 -8.27 -14.72
C ASN A 160 -1.33 -7.06 -14.10
N MET A 161 -1.08 -7.11 -12.79
CA MET A 161 -0.37 -6.03 -12.08
C MET A 161 1.08 -5.91 -12.55
N ARG A 162 1.77 -7.03 -12.81
CA ARG A 162 3.15 -7.00 -13.31
C ARG A 162 3.24 -6.45 -14.73
N ILE A 163 2.33 -6.83 -15.62
CA ILE A 163 2.26 -6.29 -16.99
C ILE A 163 1.97 -4.79 -16.94
N LYS A 164 0.97 -4.37 -16.15
CA LYS A 164 0.63 -2.95 -15.95
C LYS A 164 1.84 -2.15 -15.50
N GLN A 165 2.52 -2.59 -14.44
CA GLN A 165 3.74 -1.97 -13.93
C GLN A 165 4.86 -1.93 -14.98
N THR A 166 5.01 -2.98 -15.78
CA THR A 166 6.05 -3.04 -16.83
C THR A 166 5.79 -2.02 -17.94
N ILE A 167 4.53 -1.88 -18.37
CA ILE A 167 4.12 -0.87 -19.36
C ILE A 167 4.33 0.55 -18.79
N ALA A 168 3.89 0.78 -17.55
CA ALA A 168 4.06 2.05 -16.86
C ALA A 168 5.54 2.48 -16.79
N ARG A 169 6.40 1.56 -16.35
CA ARG A 169 7.86 1.79 -16.27
C ARG A 169 8.48 2.02 -17.65
N LYS A 170 8.05 1.27 -18.68
CA LYS A 170 8.52 1.49 -20.06
C LYS A 170 8.17 2.90 -20.52
N TYR A 171 6.94 3.34 -20.25
CA TYR A 171 6.46 4.65 -20.64
C TYR A 171 7.17 5.79 -19.89
N SER A 172 7.30 5.71 -18.57
CA SER A 172 8.02 6.71 -17.77
C SER A 172 9.49 6.84 -18.20
N ASN A 173 10.16 5.71 -18.47
CA ASN A 173 11.53 5.69 -19.01
C ASN A 173 11.64 6.29 -20.42
N ASN A 174 10.61 6.14 -21.26
CA ASN A 174 10.60 6.77 -22.58
C ASN A 174 10.42 8.28 -22.45
N LEU A 175 9.50 8.72 -21.58
CA LEU A 175 9.30 10.14 -21.28
C LEU A 175 10.57 10.80 -20.71
N ALA A 176 11.28 10.12 -19.80
CA ALA A 176 12.56 10.58 -19.25
C ALA A 176 13.63 10.87 -20.33
N LYS A 177 13.53 10.24 -21.50
CA LYS A 177 14.49 10.44 -22.62
C LYS A 177 14.10 11.57 -23.57
N VAL A 178 12.81 11.89 -23.67
CA VAL A 178 12.29 12.81 -24.70
C VAL A 178 11.85 14.16 -24.14
N LEU A 179 11.50 14.22 -22.85
CA LEU A 179 11.08 15.46 -22.21
C LEU A 179 12.28 16.34 -21.86
N ASN A 180 12.05 17.65 -21.86
CA ASN A 180 13.04 18.62 -21.42
C ASN A 180 12.88 18.90 -19.93
N PHE A 181 13.92 18.59 -19.16
CA PHE A 181 13.98 18.80 -17.71
C PHE A 181 14.81 20.01 -17.30
N THR A 182 15.02 20.97 -18.22
CA THR A 182 15.71 22.23 -17.90
C THR A 182 15.02 22.90 -16.70
N GLY A 183 15.80 23.16 -15.65
CA GLY A 183 15.31 23.75 -14.40
C GLY A 183 15.16 22.77 -13.24
N TYR A 184 15.25 21.47 -13.50
CA TYR A 184 15.24 20.44 -12.45
C TYR A 184 16.66 20.01 -12.07
N ALA A 185 16.87 19.71 -10.78
CA ALA A 185 18.17 19.35 -10.22
C ALA A 185 18.49 17.85 -10.29
N ASP A 186 17.45 17.00 -10.29
CA ASP A 186 17.57 15.55 -10.28
C ASP A 186 17.67 14.98 -11.71
N PRO A 187 18.24 13.77 -11.89
CA PRO A 187 18.28 13.13 -13.20
C PRO A 187 16.87 12.78 -13.71
N PRO A 188 16.64 12.74 -15.04
CA PRO A 188 15.34 12.49 -15.64
C PRO A 188 14.59 11.28 -15.08
N GLU A 189 15.26 10.15 -14.87
CA GLU A 189 14.62 8.95 -14.34
C GLU A 189 14.06 9.18 -12.93
N LYS A 190 14.82 9.87 -12.07
CA LYS A 190 14.37 10.21 -10.71
C LYS A 190 13.24 11.24 -10.73
N LEU A 191 13.28 12.21 -11.65
CA LEU A 191 12.22 13.21 -11.82
C LEU A 191 10.87 12.60 -12.22
N MET A 192 10.90 11.45 -12.89
CA MET A 192 9.72 10.72 -13.34
C MET A 192 9.19 9.72 -12.32
N ASN A 193 9.92 9.44 -11.24
CA ASN A 193 9.43 8.61 -10.13
C ASN A 193 8.26 9.29 -9.42
N TRP A 194 7.49 8.51 -8.65
CA TRP A 194 6.35 9.04 -7.90
C TRP A 194 6.73 10.19 -6.96
N ASP A 195 7.96 10.23 -6.43
CA ASP A 195 8.50 11.29 -5.57
C ASP A 195 9.31 12.35 -6.34
N GLY A 196 9.45 12.19 -7.65
CA GLY A 196 10.18 13.08 -8.52
C GLY A 196 9.47 14.42 -8.70
N ALA A 197 10.24 15.51 -8.66
CA ALA A 197 9.70 16.87 -8.77
C ALA A 197 8.89 17.08 -10.06
N TYR A 198 9.36 16.55 -11.20
CA TYR A 198 8.63 16.69 -12.47
C TYR A 198 7.28 15.97 -12.43
N TYR A 199 7.25 14.74 -11.93
CA TYR A 199 6.00 13.98 -11.76
C TYR A 199 5.02 14.73 -10.85
N GLN A 200 5.48 15.20 -9.68
CA GLN A 200 4.65 15.90 -8.71
C GLN A 200 4.11 17.24 -9.24
N GLU A 201 4.89 17.98 -10.03
CA GLU A 201 4.51 19.31 -10.51
C GLU A 201 3.72 19.28 -11.83
N ASN A 202 3.96 18.30 -12.70
CA ASN A 202 3.46 18.33 -14.09
C ASN A 202 2.60 17.13 -14.48
N ILE A 203 2.75 15.98 -13.81
CA ILE A 203 2.06 14.75 -14.19
C ILE A 203 0.88 14.50 -13.26
N LEU A 204 1.15 14.32 -11.96
CA LEU A 204 0.13 14.03 -10.95
C LEU A 204 -1.01 15.06 -10.92
N PRO A 205 -0.78 16.40 -11.04
CA PRO A 205 -1.86 17.38 -10.98
C PRO A 205 -2.86 17.29 -12.15
N GLY A 206 -2.52 16.58 -13.22
CA GLY A 206 -3.41 16.34 -14.36
C GLY A 206 -4.40 15.19 -14.16
N HIS A 207 -4.34 14.50 -13.02
CA HIS A 207 -5.15 13.31 -12.74
C HIS A 207 -5.98 13.47 -11.46
N SER A 208 -7.17 12.88 -11.44
CA SER A 208 -8.01 12.82 -10.25
C SER A 208 -7.66 11.58 -9.44
N VAL A 209 -7.21 11.76 -8.20
CA VAL A 209 -6.86 10.65 -7.30
C VAL A 209 -7.76 10.69 -6.07
N ILE A 210 -8.43 9.57 -5.79
CA ILE A 210 -9.29 9.39 -4.61
C ILE A 210 -8.83 8.13 -3.88
N THR A 211 -8.60 8.25 -2.57
CA THR A 211 -8.26 7.11 -1.70
C THR A 211 -9.42 6.79 -0.75
N ASN A 212 -9.63 5.51 -0.49
CA ASN A 212 -10.55 5.06 0.55
C ASN A 212 -9.84 5.08 1.91
N ASP A 213 -9.75 6.28 2.50
CA ASP A 213 -9.01 6.50 3.75
C ASP A 213 -9.53 5.65 4.92
N LYS A 214 -10.83 5.26 4.89
CA LYS A 214 -11.42 4.39 5.92
C LYS A 214 -10.75 3.01 5.97
N VAL A 215 -10.38 2.47 4.81
CA VAL A 215 -9.66 1.21 4.68
C VAL A 215 -8.17 1.46 4.77
N LEU A 216 -7.66 2.45 4.03
CA LEU A 216 -6.24 2.75 3.94
C LEU A 216 -5.63 3.05 5.31
N ASP A 217 -6.27 3.86 6.16
CA ASP A 217 -5.78 4.19 7.51
C ASP A 217 -5.67 2.98 8.46
N LYS A 218 -6.36 1.87 8.15
CA LYS A 218 -6.30 0.63 8.93
C LYS A 218 -5.20 -0.31 8.48
N ILE A 219 -4.62 -0.06 7.31
CA ILE A 219 -3.51 -0.86 6.78
C ILE A 219 -2.20 -0.33 7.38
N MET A 220 -1.45 -1.25 8.01
CA MET A 220 -0.12 -1.01 8.54
C MET A 220 0.88 -1.94 7.83
N LEU A 221 1.78 -1.35 7.04
CA LEU A 221 2.84 -2.09 6.38
C LEU A 221 3.84 -2.61 7.41
N GLY A 222 4.39 -3.78 7.16
CA GLY A 222 5.19 -4.58 8.09
C GLY A 222 4.36 -5.56 8.92
N THR A 223 3.07 -5.73 8.61
CA THR A 223 2.16 -6.60 9.40
C THR A 223 1.21 -7.45 8.56
N ILE A 224 1.07 -7.19 7.25
CA ILE A 224 0.04 -7.84 6.42
C ILE A 224 0.55 -9.17 5.85
N THR A 225 1.75 -9.13 5.28
CA THR A 225 2.46 -10.21 4.58
C THR A 225 3.82 -10.50 5.22
N VAL A 226 4.16 -9.86 6.35
CA VAL A 226 5.34 -10.16 7.16
C VAL A 226 5.05 -9.96 8.67
N ASN A 227 5.94 -10.44 9.53
CA ASN A 227 5.90 -10.26 11.01
C ASN A 227 4.56 -10.60 11.68
N TYR A 228 3.94 -11.74 11.32
CA TYR A 228 2.62 -12.20 11.76
C TYR A 228 2.55 -12.57 13.26
N GLN A 229 2.77 -11.63 14.17
CA GLN A 229 2.60 -11.81 15.61
C GLN A 229 2.11 -10.52 16.27
#